data_AF-A0A6V8LGT0-F1
#
_entry.id   AF-A0A6V8LGT0-F1
#
_cell.length_a   1.000
_cell.length_b   1.000
_cell.length_c   1.000
_cell.angle_alpha   90.00
_cell.angle_beta   90.00
_cell.angle_gamma   90.00
#
_symmetry.space_group_name_H-M   'P 1'
#
loop_
_entity.id
_entity.type
_entity.pdbx_description
1 polymer ?
#
loop_
_entity_poly.entity_id
_entity_poly.type
_entity_poly.pdbx_seq_one_letter_code
_entity_poly.pdbx_strand_id
1 'polypeptide(L)'
;MTTTERRRSVPDRARRRAIRALATRLGVAYSVAARLLTDQTPAGGHRWTAPPAGTDEHRAWLFALREQRPFHARVRDTRQATDLPLGRAAHLTARYPRLRAAGVDPLYDGPGRQTTLAMLYAVLAHESPQLLPTAGELTWVAELGEEAAVDIPCAALDRAARLLLDDDRWRLWTRVEAALTAGEAGPDRRVRDVAITLGRELRAVSLRGSVDGVRHILDALLVEAYEGHPPGARVRVGDLAATVVGVRWSRTGPPTGYEVRLDGDPTVHIVPG
;
A
#
# COMPACT_ATOMS: atom_id res chain seq x y z
N MET A 1 11.24 39.27 19.84
CA MET A 1 9.92 38.67 19.53
C MET A 1 10.10 37.17 19.45
N THR A 2 9.81 36.46 20.54
CA THR A 2 9.99 35.01 20.68
C THR A 2 8.72 34.30 20.27
N THR A 3 8.76 33.59 19.14
CA THR A 3 7.68 32.73 18.65
C THR A 3 7.51 31.53 19.58
N THR A 4 6.36 31.45 20.23
CA THR A 4 5.91 30.31 21.04
C THR A 4 5.64 29.10 20.16
N GLU A 5 6.42 28.03 20.36
CA GLU A 5 6.15 26.68 19.85
C GLU A 5 4.78 26.19 20.32
N ARG A 6 3.88 25.98 19.36
CA ARG A 6 2.56 25.42 19.57
C ARG A 6 2.72 23.93 19.89
N ARG A 7 2.67 23.56 21.18
CA ARG A 7 2.62 22.17 21.67
C ARG A 7 1.59 21.34 20.87
N ARG A 8 2.06 20.32 20.15
CA ARG A 8 1.21 19.25 19.59
C ARG A 8 0.43 18.57 20.72
N SER A 9 -0.85 18.34 20.46
CA SER A 9 -1.91 18.17 21.45
C SER A 9 -1.87 16.84 22.23
N VAL A 10 -2.39 16.92 23.45
CA VAL A 10 -2.62 15.88 24.48
C VAL A 10 -3.37 14.58 24.03
N PRO A 11 -4.22 14.54 22.97
CA PRO A 11 -4.98 13.34 22.57
C PRO A 11 -4.12 12.12 22.23
N ASP A 12 -2.95 12.32 21.61
CA ASP A 12 -2.11 11.21 21.14
C ASP A 12 -1.50 10.41 22.32
N ARG A 13 -1.16 11.07 23.43
CA ARG A 13 -0.64 10.37 24.62
C ARG A 13 -1.70 9.51 25.30
N ALA A 14 -2.94 10.00 25.39
CA ALA A 14 -4.05 9.26 25.97
C ALA A 14 -4.37 8.03 25.11
N ARG A 15 -4.46 8.20 23.78
CA ARG A 15 -4.65 7.09 22.83
C ARG A 15 -3.54 6.06 22.97
N ARG A 16 -2.27 6.46 22.93
CA ARG A 16 -1.14 5.52 23.07
C ARG A 16 -1.18 4.74 24.40
N ARG A 17 -1.57 5.37 25.51
CA ARG A 17 -1.74 4.70 26.81
C ARG A 17 -2.88 3.68 26.78
N ALA A 18 -4.02 4.04 26.19
CA ALA A 18 -5.16 3.13 26.05
C ALA A 18 -4.79 1.90 25.19
N ILE A 19 -4.06 2.09 24.09
CA ILE A 19 -3.58 1.00 23.25
C ILE A 19 -2.62 0.08 24.02
N ARG A 20 -1.65 0.64 24.75
CA ARG A 20 -0.72 -0.18 25.58
C ARG A 20 -1.48 -0.98 26.63
N ALA A 21 -2.40 -0.35 27.36
CA ALA A 21 -3.20 -1.02 28.38
C ALA A 21 -4.06 -2.14 27.78
N LEU A 22 -4.65 -1.92 26.60
CA LEU A 22 -5.43 -2.93 25.89
C LEU A 22 -4.56 -4.09 25.40
N ALA A 23 -3.38 -3.80 24.83
CA ALA A 23 -2.41 -4.81 24.40
C ALA A 23 -1.97 -5.71 25.55
N THR A 24 -1.59 -5.10 26.69
CA THR A 24 -1.21 -5.83 27.90
C THR A 24 -2.36 -6.67 28.44
N ARG A 25 -3.58 -6.12 28.47
CA ARG A 25 -4.76 -6.84 28.98
C ARG A 25 -5.13 -8.06 28.14
N LEU A 26 -4.96 -7.99 26.82
CA LEU A 26 -5.35 -9.05 25.89
C LEU A 26 -4.19 -10.00 25.53
N GLY A 27 -2.95 -9.67 25.91
CA GLY A 27 -1.77 -10.45 25.49
C GLY A 27 -1.50 -10.39 23.99
N VAL A 28 -1.93 -9.31 23.31
CA VAL A 28 -1.79 -9.13 21.86
C VAL A 28 -0.78 -8.04 21.52
N ALA A 29 -0.32 -8.01 20.26
CA ALA A 29 0.58 -6.97 19.78
C ALA A 29 -0.08 -5.57 19.84
N TYR A 30 0.75 -4.53 19.99
CA TYR A 30 0.29 -3.14 20.09
C TYR A 30 -0.60 -2.72 18.90
N SER A 31 -0.24 -3.12 17.69
CA SER A 31 -0.99 -2.83 16.45
C SER A 31 -2.37 -3.50 16.40
N VAL A 32 -2.51 -4.69 16.99
CA VAL A 32 -3.81 -5.39 17.13
C VAL A 32 -4.69 -4.64 18.12
N ALA A 33 -4.15 -4.28 19.29
CA ALA A 33 -4.87 -3.48 20.26
C ALA A 33 -5.25 -2.09 19.71
N ALA A 34 -4.40 -1.48 18.88
CA ALA A 34 -4.69 -0.19 18.27
C ALA A 34 -5.96 -0.25 17.41
N ARG A 35 -6.10 -1.30 16.60
CA ARG A 35 -7.26 -1.51 15.72
C ARG A 35 -8.54 -1.79 16.51
N LEU A 36 -8.47 -2.67 17.51
CA LEU A 36 -9.62 -2.98 18.39
C LEU A 36 -10.16 -1.75 19.12
N LEU A 37 -9.27 -0.81 19.50
CA LEU A 37 -9.68 0.44 20.15
C LEU A 37 -10.34 1.42 19.15
N THR A 38 -9.83 1.46 17.91
CA THR A 38 -10.42 2.27 16.83
C THR A 38 -11.82 1.76 16.47
N ASP A 39 -12.03 0.45 16.38
CA ASP A 39 -13.35 -0.14 16.08
C ASP A 39 -14.42 0.16 17.14
N GLN A 40 -14.01 0.43 18.40
CA GLN A 40 -14.91 0.77 19.49
C GLN A 40 -15.25 2.27 19.58
N THR A 41 -14.52 3.11 18.86
CA THR A 41 -14.73 4.56 18.93
C THR A 41 -15.63 4.97 17.76
N PRO A 42 -16.89 5.40 17.99
CA PRO A 42 -17.72 5.93 16.90
C PRO A 42 -16.99 7.12 16.28
N ALA A 43 -16.77 7.05 14.95
CA ALA A 43 -15.99 8.03 14.21
C ALA A 43 -16.59 9.43 14.35
N GLY A 44 -16.06 10.21 15.29
CA GLY A 44 -16.46 11.59 15.50
C GLY A 44 -15.91 12.48 14.38
N GLY A 45 -16.77 12.85 13.43
CA GLY A 45 -16.61 14.08 12.64
C GLY A 45 -16.00 13.97 11.24
N HIS A 46 -15.70 12.77 10.72
CA HIS A 46 -15.39 12.65 9.29
C HIS A 46 -16.69 12.63 8.48
N ARG A 47 -16.76 13.43 7.41
CA ARG A 47 -17.92 13.60 6.51
C ARG A 47 -18.38 12.31 5.81
N TRP A 48 -17.63 11.22 6.01
CA TRP A 48 -17.86 9.91 5.45
C TRP A 48 -18.38 8.99 6.55
N THR A 49 -19.69 8.71 6.55
CA THR A 49 -20.23 7.63 7.38
C THR A 49 -19.94 6.31 6.67
N ALA A 50 -19.10 5.47 7.27
CA ALA A 50 -18.95 4.09 6.83
C ALA A 50 -20.33 3.41 6.83
N PRO A 51 -20.77 2.78 5.73
CA PRO A 51 -21.97 1.96 5.75
C PRO A 51 -21.78 0.77 6.70
N PRO A 52 -22.87 0.15 7.19
CA PRO A 52 -22.78 -0.97 8.12
C PRO A 52 -21.88 -2.09 7.58
N ALA A 53 -21.09 -2.67 8.48
CA ALA A 53 -20.15 -3.76 8.24
C ALA A 53 -20.83 -4.89 7.44
N GLY A 54 -20.25 -5.25 6.30
CA GLY A 54 -20.76 -6.35 5.47
C GLY A 54 -19.97 -6.57 4.18
N THR A 55 -19.54 -5.50 3.51
CA THR A 55 -18.85 -5.62 2.21
C THR A 55 -17.33 -5.75 2.31
N ASP A 56 -16.73 -5.35 3.43
CA ASP A 56 -15.28 -5.48 3.68
C ASP A 56 -14.91 -6.76 4.45
N GLU A 57 -15.89 -7.61 4.75
CA GLU A 57 -15.68 -8.81 5.57
C GLU A 57 -14.68 -9.78 4.95
N HIS A 58 -14.69 -9.96 3.62
CA HIS A 58 -13.76 -10.85 2.96
C HIS A 58 -12.30 -10.36 3.08
N ARG A 59 -12.08 -9.05 2.89
CA ARG A 59 -10.76 -8.44 3.04
C ARG A 59 -10.30 -8.49 4.49
N ALA A 60 -11.17 -8.10 5.44
CA ALA A 60 -10.89 -8.18 6.87
C ALA A 60 -10.53 -9.60 7.29
N TRP A 61 -11.27 -10.61 6.80
CA TRP A 61 -10.97 -12.02 7.00
C TRP A 61 -9.62 -12.45 6.44
N LEU A 62 -9.26 -12.00 5.22
CA LEU A 62 -7.94 -12.28 4.64
C LEU A 62 -6.81 -11.70 5.47
N PHE A 63 -6.95 -10.48 5.99
CA PHE A 63 -5.95 -9.88 6.89
C PHE A 63 -5.87 -10.62 8.22
N ALA A 64 -7.01 -10.96 8.83
CA ALA A 64 -7.05 -11.75 10.05
C ALA A 64 -6.36 -13.11 9.88
N LEU A 65 -6.57 -13.80 8.75
CA LEU A 65 -5.92 -15.07 8.45
C LEU A 65 -4.40 -14.92 8.31
N ARG A 66 -3.92 -13.81 7.75
CA ARG A 66 -2.47 -13.51 7.66
C ARG A 66 -1.86 -13.24 9.03
N GLU A 67 -2.57 -12.54 9.91
CA GLU A 67 -2.11 -12.23 11.27
C GLU A 67 -2.04 -13.46 12.17
N GLN A 68 -2.90 -14.46 11.93
CA GLN A 68 -2.90 -15.74 12.64
C GLN A 68 -1.77 -16.69 12.21
N ARG A 69 -0.94 -16.31 11.23
CA ARG A 69 0.20 -17.13 10.80
C ARG A 69 1.22 -17.30 11.92
N PRO A 70 1.86 -18.48 12.02
CA PRO A 70 2.90 -18.70 13.01
C PRO A 70 4.07 -17.74 12.77
N PHE A 71 4.78 -17.38 13.84
CA PHE A 71 5.84 -16.37 13.82
C PHE A 71 6.89 -16.63 12.72
N HIS A 72 7.37 -17.87 12.56
CA HIS A 72 8.37 -18.21 11.54
C HIS A 72 7.86 -17.96 10.10
N ALA A 73 6.57 -18.16 9.84
CA ALA A 73 5.98 -17.87 8.54
C ALA A 73 5.92 -16.36 8.30
N ARG A 74 5.56 -15.58 9.34
CA ARG A 74 5.56 -14.12 9.25
C ARG A 74 6.97 -13.55 9.03
N VAL A 75 7.99 -14.07 9.72
CA VAL A 75 9.40 -13.69 9.52
C VAL A 75 9.86 -14.00 8.10
N ARG A 76 9.48 -15.16 7.56
CA ARG A 76 9.78 -15.49 6.15
C ARG A 76 9.11 -14.50 5.20
N ASP A 77 7.85 -14.17 5.44
CA ASP A 77 7.09 -13.24 4.60
C ASP A 77 7.69 -11.81 4.65
N THR A 78 8.17 -11.35 5.81
CA THR A 78 8.84 -10.06 5.96
C THR A 78 10.25 -10.05 5.38
N ARG A 79 11.03 -11.13 5.50
CA ARG A 79 12.32 -11.30 4.78
C ARG A 79 12.14 -11.25 3.27
N GLN A 80 11.08 -11.87 2.75
CA GLN A 80 10.74 -11.74 1.34
C GLN A 80 10.34 -10.30 1.00
N ALA A 81 9.56 -9.64 1.86
CA ALA A 81 9.13 -8.26 1.64
C ALA A 81 10.28 -7.25 1.56
N THR A 82 11.42 -7.53 2.20
CA THR A 82 12.60 -6.65 2.18
C THR A 82 13.57 -6.92 1.01
N ASP A 83 13.34 -7.97 0.24
CA ASP A 83 14.10 -8.24 -0.98
C ASP A 83 13.58 -7.38 -2.15
N LEU A 84 14.24 -6.24 -2.39
CA LEU A 84 13.91 -5.33 -3.49
C LEU A 84 14.63 -5.72 -4.80
N PRO A 85 13.99 -5.56 -5.97
CA PRO A 85 12.60 -5.14 -6.17
C PRO A 85 11.58 -6.31 -6.14
N LEU A 86 12.02 -7.55 -6.38
CA LEU A 86 11.15 -8.69 -6.66
C LEU A 86 10.35 -9.17 -5.44
N GLY A 87 11.01 -9.31 -4.30
CA GLY A 87 10.41 -9.82 -3.08
C GLY A 87 9.36 -8.89 -2.49
N ARG A 88 9.62 -7.57 -2.43
CA ARG A 88 8.60 -6.56 -2.03
C ARG A 88 7.39 -6.62 -2.94
N ALA A 89 7.60 -6.68 -4.26
CA ALA A 89 6.51 -6.76 -5.23
C ALA A 89 5.67 -8.04 -5.02
N ALA A 90 6.33 -9.19 -4.88
CA ALA A 90 5.67 -10.47 -4.62
C ALA A 90 4.88 -10.44 -3.31
N HIS A 91 5.47 -9.92 -2.24
CA HIS A 91 4.84 -9.77 -0.94
C HIS A 91 3.55 -8.94 -1.04
N LEU A 92 3.62 -7.76 -1.65
CA LEU A 92 2.45 -6.89 -1.79
C LEU A 92 1.35 -7.52 -2.64
N THR A 93 1.70 -8.19 -3.74
CA THR A 93 0.68 -8.89 -4.55
C THR A 93 0.04 -10.09 -3.86
N ALA A 94 0.74 -10.71 -2.91
CA ALA A 94 0.20 -11.78 -2.08
C ALA A 94 -0.63 -11.24 -0.90
N ARG A 95 -0.29 -10.04 -0.40
CA ARG A 95 -1.04 -9.34 0.66
C ARG A 95 -2.37 -8.80 0.16
N TYR A 96 -2.41 -8.34 -1.09
CA TYR A 96 -3.60 -7.78 -1.75
C TYR A 96 -4.06 -8.68 -2.91
N PRO A 97 -4.75 -9.80 -2.61
CA PRO A 97 -5.29 -10.66 -3.65
C PRO A 97 -6.42 -9.95 -4.41
N ARG A 98 -6.72 -10.47 -5.62
CA ARG A 98 -7.84 -10.00 -6.45
C ARG A 98 -9.13 -9.96 -5.61
N LEU A 99 -9.76 -8.80 -5.57
CA LEU A 99 -11.04 -8.60 -4.91
C LEU A 99 -12.13 -8.46 -5.96
N ARG A 100 -13.17 -9.30 -5.84
CA ARG A 100 -14.42 -9.11 -6.57
C ARG A 100 -15.34 -8.27 -5.70
N ALA A 101 -15.52 -7.00 -6.05
CA ALA A 101 -16.48 -6.14 -5.39
C ALA A 101 -17.75 -6.06 -6.26
N ALA A 102 -18.92 -6.14 -5.62
CA ALA A 102 -20.20 -6.11 -6.33
C ALA A 102 -20.37 -4.77 -7.08
N GLY A 103 -20.75 -4.83 -8.35
CA GLY A 103 -21.03 -3.64 -9.16
C GLY A 103 -19.81 -2.83 -9.62
N VAL A 104 -18.58 -3.28 -9.34
CA VAL A 104 -17.36 -2.63 -9.83
C VAL A 104 -16.42 -3.63 -10.51
N ASP A 105 -15.50 -3.10 -11.32
CA ASP A 105 -14.48 -3.93 -11.97
C ASP A 105 -13.60 -4.62 -10.92
N PRO A 106 -13.00 -5.78 -11.24
CA PRO A 106 -12.11 -6.48 -10.33
C PRO A 106 -10.99 -5.56 -9.80
N LEU A 107 -10.95 -5.40 -8.48
CA LEU A 107 -9.92 -4.62 -7.80
C LEU A 107 -8.71 -5.49 -7.49
N TYR A 108 -7.53 -4.87 -7.42
CA TYR A 108 -6.25 -5.58 -7.23
C TYR A 108 -5.97 -6.65 -8.30
N ASP A 109 -6.67 -6.60 -9.44
CA ASP A 109 -6.56 -7.55 -10.53
C ASP A 109 -5.60 -7.05 -11.62
N GLY A 110 -5.21 -7.95 -12.51
CA GLY A 110 -4.35 -7.65 -13.65
C GLY A 110 -3.23 -8.68 -13.78
N PRO A 111 -3.03 -9.27 -14.97
CA PRO A 111 -1.93 -10.20 -15.20
C PRO A 111 -0.60 -9.48 -14.99
N GLY A 112 0.42 -10.10 -14.41
CA GLY A 112 1.74 -9.45 -14.28
C GLY A 112 1.81 -8.24 -13.33
N ARG A 113 0.83 -8.04 -12.43
CA ARG A 113 0.90 -6.97 -11.41
C ARG A 113 2.17 -7.04 -10.54
N GLN A 114 2.65 -8.25 -10.23
CA GLN A 114 3.90 -8.45 -9.49
C GLN A 114 5.09 -7.92 -10.29
N THR A 115 5.20 -8.34 -11.56
CA THR A 115 6.24 -7.89 -12.48
C THR A 115 6.23 -6.38 -12.66
N THR A 116 5.04 -5.81 -12.86
CA THR A 116 4.86 -4.36 -13.04
C THR A 116 5.32 -3.61 -11.80
N LEU A 117 4.92 -4.04 -10.60
CA LEU A 117 5.35 -3.42 -9.35
C LEU A 117 6.88 -3.53 -9.14
N ALA A 118 7.48 -4.67 -9.47
CA ALA A 118 8.93 -4.84 -9.44
C ALA A 118 9.66 -3.90 -10.42
N MET A 119 9.09 -3.67 -11.61
CA MET A 119 9.63 -2.71 -12.57
C MET A 119 9.57 -1.27 -12.05
N LEU A 120 8.49 -0.87 -11.35
CA LEU A 120 8.43 0.45 -10.72
C LEU A 120 9.54 0.62 -9.68
N TYR A 121 9.78 -0.38 -8.84
CA TYR A 121 10.87 -0.35 -7.87
C TYR A 121 12.24 -0.34 -8.54
N ALA A 122 12.42 -1.03 -9.67
CA ALA A 122 13.66 -0.97 -10.45
C ALA A 122 13.91 0.43 -11.04
N VAL A 123 12.87 1.11 -11.54
CA VAL A 123 12.96 2.51 -11.98
C VAL A 123 13.40 3.40 -10.83
N LEU A 124 12.80 3.27 -9.64
CA LEU A 124 13.16 4.09 -8.49
C LEU A 124 14.56 3.78 -7.95
N ALA A 125 14.99 2.52 -7.97
CA ALA A 125 16.35 2.15 -7.62
C ALA A 125 17.38 2.78 -8.57
N HIS A 126 17.05 2.92 -9.85
CA HIS A 126 17.89 3.54 -10.86
C HIS A 126 17.91 5.07 -10.75
N GLU A 127 16.74 5.70 -10.73
CA GLU A 127 16.59 7.15 -10.85
C GLU A 127 16.64 7.89 -9.50
N SER A 128 16.37 7.19 -8.40
CA SER A 128 16.28 7.79 -7.06
C SER A 128 16.76 6.82 -5.98
N PRO A 129 18.01 6.33 -6.05
CA PRO A 129 18.56 5.34 -5.11
C PRO A 129 18.48 5.80 -3.65
N GLN A 130 18.46 7.10 -3.38
CA GLN A 130 18.28 7.69 -2.05
C GLN A 130 16.91 7.40 -1.40
N LEU A 131 15.92 6.93 -2.16
CA LEU A 131 14.62 6.50 -1.64
C LEU A 131 14.64 5.05 -1.15
N LEU A 132 15.68 4.28 -1.48
CA LEU A 132 15.80 2.90 -1.03
C LEU A 132 16.14 2.85 0.46
N PRO A 133 15.39 2.07 1.26
CA PRO A 133 15.77 1.82 2.64
C PRO A 133 17.14 1.17 2.74
N THR A 134 17.86 1.44 3.82
CA THR A 134 19.20 0.85 4.00
C THR A 134 19.10 -0.66 4.25
N ALA A 135 20.11 -1.41 3.80
CA ALA A 135 20.14 -2.86 4.01
C ALA A 135 20.06 -3.24 5.50
N GLY A 136 20.74 -2.50 6.39
CA GLY A 136 20.71 -2.76 7.83
C GLY A 136 19.33 -2.55 8.45
N GLU A 137 18.62 -1.48 8.06
CA GLU A 137 17.25 -1.22 8.48
C GLU A 137 16.31 -2.34 8.02
N LEU A 138 16.40 -2.72 6.74
CA LEU A 138 15.60 -3.80 6.15
C LEU A 138 15.86 -5.16 6.80
N THR A 139 17.12 -5.52 7.05
CA THR A 139 17.45 -6.76 7.76
C THR A 139 16.87 -6.77 9.17
N TRP A 140 16.94 -5.65 9.89
CA TRP A 140 16.39 -5.56 11.24
C TRP A 140 14.87 -5.69 11.27
N VAL A 141 14.13 -4.94 10.44
CA VAL A 141 12.65 -5.03 10.42
C VAL A 141 12.14 -6.38 9.92
N ALA A 142 12.89 -7.05 9.05
CA ALA A 142 12.54 -8.36 8.53
C ALA A 142 12.44 -9.43 9.64
N GLU A 143 13.26 -9.33 10.69
CA GLU A 143 13.26 -10.30 11.79
C GLU A 143 12.08 -10.13 12.76
N LEU A 144 11.34 -9.02 12.69
CA LEU A 144 10.20 -8.77 13.58
C LEU A 144 8.97 -9.61 13.22
N GLY A 145 8.86 -10.08 11.98
CA GLY A 145 7.67 -10.78 11.49
C GLY A 145 6.40 -9.90 11.52
N GLU A 146 6.57 -8.59 11.43
CA GLU A 146 5.49 -7.59 11.36
C GLU A 146 5.51 -6.90 9.99
N GLU A 147 4.47 -7.10 9.18
CA GLU A 147 4.40 -6.51 7.83
C GLU A 147 4.47 -4.97 7.89
N ALA A 148 3.75 -4.36 8.84
CA ALA A 148 3.76 -2.92 9.06
C ALA A 148 5.15 -2.37 9.40
N ALA A 149 6.03 -3.16 10.03
CA ALA A 149 7.40 -2.76 10.31
C ALA A 149 8.25 -2.64 9.03
N VAL A 150 7.92 -3.41 7.98
CA VAL A 150 8.53 -3.27 6.65
C VAL A 150 7.91 -2.13 5.86
N ASP A 151 6.61 -1.88 6.04
CA ASP A 151 5.91 -0.81 5.33
C ASP A 151 6.42 0.59 5.70
N ILE A 152 6.77 0.82 6.96
CA ILE A 152 7.28 2.11 7.44
C ILE A 152 8.54 2.56 6.67
N PRO A 153 9.65 1.79 6.63
CA PRO A 153 10.84 2.19 5.89
C PRO A 153 10.58 2.26 4.38
N CYS A 154 9.73 1.38 3.84
CA CYS A 154 9.38 1.38 2.41
C CYS A 154 8.39 2.48 2.01
N ALA A 155 7.78 3.22 2.94
CA ALA A 155 6.67 4.13 2.65
C ALA A 155 7.04 5.22 1.60
N ALA A 156 8.25 5.75 1.65
CA ALA A 156 8.72 6.75 0.67
C ALA A 156 8.91 6.14 -0.72
N LEU A 157 9.46 4.93 -0.80
CA LEU A 157 9.62 4.16 -2.04
C LEU A 157 8.24 3.80 -2.63
N ASP A 158 7.34 3.27 -1.81
CA ASP A 158 5.98 2.88 -2.20
C ASP A 158 5.17 4.09 -2.68
N ARG A 159 5.31 5.24 -2.01
CA ARG A 159 4.72 6.52 -2.46
C ARG A 159 5.27 6.96 -3.80
N ALA A 160 6.59 6.91 -4.00
CA ALA A 160 7.19 7.31 -5.27
C ALA A 160 6.74 6.36 -6.40
N ALA A 161 6.67 5.05 -6.14
CA ALA A 161 6.17 4.06 -7.10
C ALA A 161 4.72 4.34 -7.48
N ARG A 162 3.90 4.74 -6.50
CA ARG A 162 2.51 5.13 -6.76
C ARG A 162 2.42 6.33 -7.68
N LEU A 163 3.24 7.35 -7.46
CA LEU A 163 3.22 8.58 -8.28
C LEU A 163 3.74 8.36 -9.71
N LEU A 164 4.63 7.39 -9.93
CA LEU A 164 5.02 6.98 -11.29
C LEU A 164 3.83 6.51 -12.14
N LEU A 165 2.77 6.01 -11.50
CA LEU A 165 1.56 5.55 -12.20
C LEU A 165 0.61 6.69 -12.57
N ASP A 166 0.82 7.90 -12.06
CA ASP A 166 0.08 9.09 -12.49
C ASP A 166 0.70 9.75 -13.74
N ASP A 167 1.92 9.38 -14.10
CA ASP A 167 2.57 9.81 -15.35
C ASP A 167 1.90 9.18 -16.58
N ASP A 168 2.11 9.81 -17.73
CA ASP A 168 1.70 9.24 -19.01
C ASP A 168 2.29 7.82 -19.21
N ARG A 169 1.43 6.87 -19.59
CA ARG A 169 1.79 5.44 -19.69
C ARG A 169 2.95 5.21 -20.65
N TRP A 170 3.06 5.96 -21.73
CA TRP A 170 4.17 5.81 -22.67
C TRP A 170 5.49 6.20 -22.00
N ARG A 171 5.51 7.36 -21.32
CA ARG A 171 6.70 7.81 -20.58
C ARG A 171 7.12 6.84 -19.48
N LEU A 172 6.17 6.25 -18.77
CA LEU A 172 6.45 5.23 -17.76
C LEU A 172 7.23 4.05 -18.34
N TRP A 173 6.77 3.49 -19.46
CA TRP A 173 7.42 2.32 -20.06
C TRP A 173 8.80 2.65 -20.62
N THR A 174 9.01 3.84 -21.20
CA THR A 174 10.35 4.29 -21.60
C THR A 174 11.33 4.35 -20.41
N ARG A 175 10.87 4.81 -19.25
CA ARG A 175 11.69 4.84 -18.02
C ARG A 175 11.98 3.44 -17.49
N VAL A 176 11.00 2.54 -17.55
CA VAL A 176 11.18 1.12 -17.21
C VAL A 176 12.25 0.50 -18.11
N GLU A 177 12.17 0.67 -19.43
CA GLU A 177 13.17 0.15 -20.37
C GLU A 177 14.57 0.71 -20.04
N ALA A 178 14.69 2.02 -19.83
CA ALA A 178 15.96 2.66 -19.50
C ALA A 178 16.57 2.11 -18.19
N ALA A 179 15.77 1.97 -17.14
CA ALA A 179 16.22 1.45 -15.85
C ALA A 179 16.66 -0.02 -15.95
N LEU A 180 15.94 -0.85 -16.71
CA LEU A 180 16.30 -2.25 -16.92
C LEU A 180 17.59 -2.36 -17.76
N THR A 181 17.72 -1.60 -18.85
CA THR A 181 18.97 -1.58 -19.64
C THR A 181 20.17 -1.13 -18.80
N ALA A 182 20.01 -0.12 -17.96
CA ALA A 182 21.05 0.31 -17.03
C ALA A 182 21.41 -0.78 -16.01
N GLY A 183 20.39 -1.48 -15.47
CA GLY A 183 20.58 -2.61 -14.56
C GLY A 183 21.31 -3.79 -15.20
N GLU A 184 20.99 -4.12 -16.46
CA GLU A 184 21.66 -5.18 -17.24
C GLU A 184 23.16 -4.89 -17.45
N ALA A 185 23.53 -3.61 -17.65
CA ALA A 185 24.91 -3.19 -17.79
C ALA A 185 25.65 -2.99 -16.45
N GLY A 186 24.93 -3.02 -15.32
CA GLY A 186 25.47 -2.72 -14.00
C GLY A 186 26.49 -3.75 -13.49
N PRO A 187 27.44 -3.37 -12.60
CA PRO A 187 28.46 -4.27 -12.07
C PRO A 187 27.92 -5.27 -11.05
N ASP A 188 26.84 -4.95 -10.35
CA ASP A 188 26.19 -5.84 -9.38
C ASP A 188 25.45 -6.98 -10.11
N ARG A 189 25.92 -8.21 -9.90
CA ARG A 189 25.33 -9.41 -10.51
C ARG A 189 23.85 -9.60 -10.15
N ARG A 190 23.45 -9.31 -8.91
CA ARG A 190 22.06 -9.49 -8.48
C ARG A 190 21.15 -8.53 -9.21
N VAL A 191 21.54 -7.24 -9.29
CA VAL A 191 20.80 -6.22 -10.02
C VAL A 191 20.70 -6.59 -11.50
N ARG A 192 21.81 -7.07 -12.09
CA ARG A 192 21.85 -7.54 -13.48
C ARG A 192 20.89 -8.69 -13.74
N ASP A 193 20.93 -9.74 -12.91
CA ASP A 193 20.09 -10.93 -13.09
C ASP A 193 18.58 -10.58 -12.96
N VAL A 194 18.25 -9.69 -12.02
CA VAL A 194 16.88 -9.14 -11.87
C VAL A 194 16.48 -8.34 -13.10
N ALA A 195 17.34 -7.44 -13.59
CA ALA A 195 17.05 -6.61 -14.75
C ALA A 195 16.83 -7.44 -16.02
N ILE A 196 17.67 -8.47 -16.25
CA ILE A 196 17.50 -9.42 -17.36
C ILE A 196 16.16 -10.14 -17.26
N THR A 197 15.80 -10.61 -16.06
CA THR A 197 14.54 -11.34 -15.82
C THR A 197 13.34 -10.44 -16.11
N LEU A 198 13.31 -9.24 -15.54
CA LEU A 198 12.23 -8.28 -15.78
C LEU A 198 12.19 -7.82 -17.24
N GLY A 199 13.33 -7.63 -17.90
CA GLY A 199 13.41 -7.27 -19.32
C GLY A 199 12.82 -8.36 -20.23
N ARG A 200 12.99 -9.64 -19.89
CA ARG A 200 12.32 -10.75 -20.59
C ARG A 200 10.81 -10.70 -20.41
N GLU A 201 10.35 -10.49 -19.18
CA GLU A 201 8.91 -10.37 -18.88
C GLU A 201 8.26 -9.18 -19.60
N LEU A 202 8.94 -8.02 -19.66
CA LEU A 202 8.48 -6.83 -20.38
C LEU A 202 8.22 -7.13 -21.85
N ARG A 203 9.09 -7.93 -22.48
CA ARG A 203 9.00 -8.32 -23.90
C ARG A 203 7.96 -9.41 -24.14
N ALA A 204 7.69 -10.26 -23.16
CA ALA A 204 6.83 -11.44 -23.31
C ALA A 204 5.35 -11.14 -22.99
N VAL A 205 5.07 -10.17 -22.13
CA VAL A 205 3.72 -9.94 -21.59
C VAL A 205 3.19 -8.56 -21.96
N SER A 206 1.92 -8.47 -22.34
CA SER A 206 1.22 -7.18 -22.40
C SER A 206 0.94 -6.68 -20.97
N LEU A 207 1.94 -6.03 -20.36
CA LEU A 207 1.87 -5.48 -19.00
C LEU A 207 1.05 -4.18 -18.92
N ARG A 208 0.55 -3.67 -20.07
CA ARG A 208 -0.17 -2.39 -20.14
C ARG A 208 -1.51 -2.41 -19.39
N GLY A 209 -2.14 -3.58 -19.25
CA GLY A 209 -3.39 -3.74 -18.48
C GLY A 209 -3.19 -3.92 -16.97
N SER A 210 -1.95 -4.07 -16.51
CA SER A 210 -1.61 -4.43 -15.13
C SER A 210 -1.50 -3.23 -14.19
N VAL A 211 -1.42 -2.03 -14.76
CA VAL A 211 -1.16 -0.75 -14.07
C VAL A 211 -2.24 -0.47 -13.02
N ASP A 212 -3.51 -0.70 -13.34
CA ASP A 212 -4.62 -0.39 -12.44
C ASP A 212 -4.59 -1.29 -11.20
N GLY A 213 -4.27 -2.57 -11.36
CA GLY A 213 -4.04 -3.49 -10.26
C GLY A 213 -2.94 -3.04 -9.30
N VAL A 214 -1.80 -2.61 -9.86
CA VAL A 214 -0.67 -2.10 -9.07
C VAL A 214 -1.04 -0.78 -8.38
N ARG A 215 -1.78 0.10 -9.07
CA ARG A 215 -2.32 1.33 -8.50
C ARG A 215 -3.19 1.04 -7.28
N HIS A 216 -4.13 0.09 -7.39
CA HIS A 216 -4.99 -0.31 -6.28
C HIS A 216 -4.19 -0.83 -5.08
N ILE A 217 -3.17 -1.67 -5.33
CA ILE A 217 -2.31 -2.23 -4.27
C ILE A 217 -1.60 -1.11 -3.51
N LEU A 218 -0.96 -0.18 -4.22
CA LEU A 218 -0.23 0.92 -3.60
C LEU A 218 -1.17 1.91 -2.91
N ASP A 219 -2.35 2.18 -3.47
CA ASP A 219 -3.39 2.99 -2.83
C ASP A 219 -3.82 2.36 -1.50
N ALA A 220 -4.14 1.06 -1.51
CA ALA A 220 -4.57 0.35 -0.31
C ALA A 220 -3.49 0.30 0.78
N LEU A 221 -2.23 0.13 0.39
CA LEU A 221 -1.09 0.16 1.31
C LEU A 221 -0.91 1.55 1.94
N LEU A 222 -0.93 2.60 1.12
CA LEU A 222 -0.59 3.94 1.57
C LEU A 222 -1.70 4.59 2.41
N VAL A 223 -2.98 4.27 2.19
CA VAL A 223 -4.08 4.83 2.99
C VAL A 223 -4.11 4.28 4.43
N GLU A 224 -3.54 3.10 4.68
CA GLU A 224 -3.57 2.47 5.99
C GLU A 224 -2.95 3.37 7.07
N ALA A 225 -1.85 4.04 6.75
CA ALA A 225 -1.16 4.98 7.65
C ALA A 225 -1.99 6.24 7.99
N TYR A 226 -3.05 6.53 7.23
CA TYR A 226 -3.90 7.70 7.40
C TYR A 226 -5.32 7.33 7.84
N GLU A 227 -5.57 6.06 8.20
CA GLU A 227 -6.91 5.56 8.53
C GLU A 227 -7.94 5.87 7.41
N GLY A 228 -7.46 5.93 6.16
CA GLY A 228 -8.26 6.29 4.99
C GLY A 228 -9.00 5.11 4.38
N HIS A 229 -9.83 5.39 3.37
CA HIS A 229 -10.62 4.36 2.68
C HIS A 229 -9.84 3.72 1.52
N PRO A 230 -9.45 2.44 1.58
CA PRO A 230 -8.74 1.78 0.48
C PRO A 230 -9.68 1.42 -0.68
N PRO A 231 -9.15 1.11 -1.88
CA PRO A 231 -9.96 0.56 -2.95
C PRO A 231 -10.81 -0.64 -2.51
N GLY A 232 -12.08 -0.65 -2.87
CA GLY A 232 -13.07 -1.64 -2.45
C GLY A 232 -13.85 -1.24 -1.20
N ALA A 233 -13.39 -0.23 -0.45
CA ALA A 233 -14.15 0.30 0.67
C ALA A 233 -15.47 0.91 0.19
N ARG A 234 -16.54 0.64 0.93
CA ARG A 234 -17.85 1.22 0.69
C ARG A 234 -17.98 2.52 1.47
N VAL A 235 -18.50 3.54 0.81
CA VAL A 235 -18.62 4.90 1.34
C VAL A 235 -19.96 5.51 0.91
N ARG A 236 -20.36 6.63 1.53
CA ARG A 236 -21.51 7.42 1.08
C ARG A 236 -21.05 8.76 0.55
N VAL A 237 -21.55 9.14 -0.63
CA VAL A 237 -21.33 10.45 -1.26
C VAL A 237 -22.69 11.16 -1.31
N GLY A 238 -22.94 12.01 -0.31
CA GLY A 238 -24.30 12.46 -0.02
C GLY A 238 -25.17 11.27 0.39
N ASP A 239 -26.33 11.12 -0.25
CA ASP A 239 -27.24 10.01 0.02
C ASP A 239 -26.92 8.74 -0.78
N LEU A 240 -25.99 8.81 -1.74
CA LEU A 240 -25.67 7.71 -2.64
C LEU A 240 -24.56 6.82 -2.06
N ALA A 241 -24.75 5.51 -2.15
CA ALA A 241 -23.71 4.55 -1.81
C ALA A 241 -22.70 4.43 -2.97
N ALA A 242 -21.44 4.27 -2.62
CA ALA A 242 -20.34 4.23 -3.58
C ALA A 242 -19.22 3.27 -3.13
N THR A 243 -18.41 2.82 -4.08
CA THR A 243 -17.16 2.08 -3.83
C THR A 243 -15.98 2.96 -4.16
N VAL A 244 -14.98 3.03 -3.27
CA VAL A 244 -13.68 3.61 -3.59
C VAL A 244 -12.99 2.72 -4.61
N VAL A 245 -12.60 3.26 -5.76
CA VAL A 245 -11.87 2.53 -6.81
C VAL A 245 -10.43 3.02 -6.94
N GLY A 246 -10.10 4.20 -6.41
CA GLY A 246 -8.73 4.71 -6.41
C GLY A 246 -8.54 5.84 -5.43
N VAL A 247 -7.29 6.20 -5.19
CA VAL A 247 -6.91 7.27 -4.27
C VAL A 247 -6.00 8.27 -4.98
N ARG A 248 -6.19 9.55 -4.67
CA ARG A 248 -5.37 10.65 -5.17
C ARG A 248 -4.38 11.09 -4.10
N TRP A 249 -3.17 11.34 -4.54
CA TRP A 249 -2.03 11.56 -3.67
C TRP A 249 -1.26 12.80 -4.11
N SER A 250 -0.91 13.63 -3.14
CA SER A 250 0.22 14.56 -3.27
C SER A 250 1.55 13.83 -3.09
N ARG A 251 2.66 14.55 -3.30
CA ARG A 251 4.01 14.03 -3.08
C ARG A 251 4.23 13.52 -1.65
N THR A 252 3.64 14.19 -0.67
CA THR A 252 3.71 13.85 0.75
C THR A 252 2.34 14.05 1.40
N GLY A 253 2.12 13.39 2.55
CA GLY A 253 0.93 13.58 3.38
C GLY A 253 -0.26 12.67 3.02
N PRO A 254 -1.44 12.98 3.59
CA PRO A 254 -2.65 12.16 3.45
C PRO A 254 -3.18 12.16 2.01
N PRO A 255 -4.18 11.32 1.71
CA PRO A 255 -4.93 11.40 0.46
C PRO A 255 -5.46 12.82 0.21
N THR A 256 -5.38 13.29 -1.03
CA THR A 256 -5.97 14.58 -1.45
C THR A 256 -7.37 14.41 -2.02
N GLY A 257 -7.76 13.17 -2.31
CA GLY A 257 -9.07 12.83 -2.87
C GLY A 257 -9.23 11.34 -3.09
N TYR A 258 -10.45 10.94 -3.38
CA TYR A 258 -10.85 9.57 -3.67
C TYR A 258 -11.52 9.52 -5.04
N GLU A 259 -11.19 8.50 -5.80
CA GLU A 259 -11.92 8.10 -7.00
C GLU A 259 -12.95 7.07 -6.55
N VAL A 260 -14.23 7.39 -6.75
CA VAL A 260 -15.36 6.57 -6.29
C VAL A 260 -16.29 6.24 -7.45
N ARG A 261 -16.88 5.05 -7.44
CA ARG A 261 -17.93 4.65 -8.37
C ARG A 261 -19.24 4.55 -7.60
N LEU A 262 -20.25 5.30 -8.03
CA LEU A 262 -21.58 5.26 -7.40
C LEU A 262 -22.32 3.98 -7.79
N ASP A 263 -23.20 3.49 -6.92
CA ASP A 263 -24.00 2.31 -7.24
C ASP A 263 -24.90 2.53 -8.46
N GLY A 264 -24.80 1.62 -9.44
CA GLY A 264 -25.57 1.69 -10.68
C GLY A 264 -25.01 2.68 -11.71
N ASP A 265 -23.91 3.38 -11.41
CA ASP A 265 -23.24 4.30 -12.33
C ASP A 265 -21.81 3.81 -12.62
N PRO A 266 -21.45 3.48 -13.88
CA PRO A 266 -20.09 3.06 -14.21
C PRO A 266 -19.06 4.19 -14.12
N THR A 267 -19.52 5.45 -14.08
CA THR A 267 -18.66 6.65 -14.09
C THR A 267 -17.86 6.76 -12.80
N VAL A 268 -16.59 7.17 -12.94
CA VAL A 268 -15.73 7.47 -11.80
C VAL A 268 -15.89 8.94 -11.42
N HIS A 269 -16.23 9.17 -10.16
CA HIS A 269 -16.38 10.50 -9.56
C HIS A 269 -15.19 10.79 -8.65
N ILE A 270 -14.82 12.07 -8.54
CA ILE A 270 -13.73 12.51 -7.68
C ILE A 270 -14.32 13.24 -6.48
N VAL A 271 -14.00 12.77 -5.28
CA VAL A 271 -14.45 13.38 -4.03
C VAL A 271 -13.22 13.82 -3.23
N PRO A 272 -13.23 15.02 -2.60
CA PRO A 272 -12.12 15.47 -1.76
C PRO A 272 -11.88 14.53 -0.57
N GLY A 273 -10.60 14.41 -0.20
CA GLY A 273 -10.12 13.60 0.94
C GLY A 273 -10.40 14.25 2.29
#